data_AF-A0A183D379-F1
#
_entry.id   AF-A0A183D379-F1
#
_cell.length_a   1.000
_cell.length_b   1.000
_cell.length_c   1.000
_cell.angle_alpha   90.00
_cell.angle_beta   90.00
_cell.angle_gamma   90.00
#
_symmetry.space_group_name_H-M   'P 1'
#
loop_
_entity.id
_entity.type
_entity.pdbx_description
1 polymer ?
#
loop_
_entity_poly.entity_id
_entity_poly.type
_entity_poly.pdbx_seq_one_letter_code
_entity_poly.pdbx_strand_id
1 'polypeptide(L)'
;MANDSCVFGVLDMAWLLKKPHLVAHKFYLFVQPAAYFCIYKKVRERALDSNWTFDDKMYGDLPGPRMTRGESVQEWFDKKAS
;
A
#
# COMPACT_ATOMS: atom_id res chain seq x y z
N MET A 1 6.40 27.81 0.11
CA MET A 1 5.52 26.76 0.69
C MET A 1 5.94 25.44 0.08
N ALA A 2 6.90 24.75 0.69
CA ALA A 2 7.30 23.42 0.24
C ALA A 2 6.39 22.42 0.95
N ASN A 3 5.51 21.76 0.19
CA ASN A 3 4.90 20.52 0.65
C ASN A 3 6.00 19.46 0.55
N ASP A 4 6.68 19.15 1.66
CA ASP A 4 7.93 18.35 1.76
C ASP A 4 7.82 16.87 1.33
N SER A 5 6.79 16.48 0.58
CA SER A 5 6.59 15.11 0.10
C SER A 5 6.66 15.03 -1.42
N CYS A 6 7.42 14.06 -1.95
CA CYS A 6 7.52 13.77 -3.38
C CYS A 6 6.14 13.53 -4.02
N VAL A 7 5.94 14.05 -5.23
CA VAL A 7 4.82 13.70 -6.12
C VAL A 7 5.35 12.70 -7.13
N PHE A 8 4.81 11.48 -7.11
CA PHE A 8 5.34 10.38 -7.90
C PHE A 8 5.11 10.57 -9.40
N GLY A 9 6.15 10.29 -10.17
CA GLY A 9 6.16 10.24 -11.61
C GLY A 9 6.28 8.81 -12.17
N VAL A 10 6.29 8.70 -13.50
CA VAL A 10 6.35 7.42 -14.23
C VAL A 10 7.62 6.63 -13.89
N LEU A 11 8.74 7.33 -13.66
CA LEU A 11 10.01 6.69 -13.33
C LEU A 11 10.02 6.06 -11.93
N ASP A 12 9.17 6.52 -11.02
CA ASP A 12 9.06 5.96 -9.67
C ASP A 12 8.33 4.61 -9.65
N MET A 13 7.59 4.27 -10.71
CA MET A 13 6.71 3.09 -10.74
C MET A 13 7.48 1.78 -10.56
N ALA A 14 8.66 1.67 -11.18
CA ALA A 14 9.49 0.47 -11.08
C ALA A 14 9.98 0.21 -9.66
N TRP A 15 10.19 1.27 -8.88
CA TRP A 15 10.59 1.19 -7.47
C TRP A 15 9.36 0.96 -6.58
N LEU A 16 8.28 1.73 -6.79
CA LEU A 16 7.04 1.65 -6.00
C LEU A 16 6.38 0.28 -6.08
N LEU A 17 6.29 -0.33 -7.27
CA LEU A 17 5.63 -1.61 -7.47
C LEU A 17 6.29 -2.78 -6.72
N LYS A 18 7.56 -2.62 -6.31
CA LYS A 18 8.32 -3.62 -5.54
C LYS A 18 8.20 -3.39 -4.03
N LYS A 19 7.60 -2.28 -3.60
CA LYS A 19 7.49 -1.96 -2.19
C LYS A 19 6.39 -2.78 -1.55
N PRO A 20 6.59 -3.18 -0.29
CA PRO A 20 5.57 -3.96 0.41
C PRO A 20 4.38 -3.11 0.84
N HIS A 21 4.32 -1.81 0.56
CA HIS A 21 3.33 -0.85 1.08
C HIS A 21 2.04 -0.88 0.24
N LEU A 22 0.86 -0.80 0.89
CA LEU A 22 -0.45 -0.78 0.17
C LEU A 22 -0.75 0.53 -0.53
N VAL A 23 -0.38 1.64 0.11
CA VAL A 23 -0.76 2.99 -0.29
C VAL A 23 0.50 3.80 -0.50
N ALA A 24 0.55 4.50 -1.63
CA ALA A 24 1.59 5.45 -1.97
C ALA A 24 0.95 6.83 -2.18
N HIS A 25 1.60 7.86 -1.65
CA HIS A 25 1.15 9.25 -1.68
C HIS A 25 2.37 10.16 -1.93
N LYS A 26 2.36 11.10 -2.90
CA LYS A 26 1.20 11.67 -3.64
C LYS A 26 1.22 11.34 -5.13
N PHE A 27 0.03 11.19 -5.71
CA PHE A 27 -0.19 11.23 -7.16
C PHE A 27 -1.09 12.42 -7.49
N TYR A 28 -0.69 13.24 -8.45
CA TYR A 28 -1.48 14.37 -8.91
C TYR A 28 -1.70 14.30 -10.43
N LEU A 29 -2.97 14.34 -10.83
CA LEU A 29 -3.37 14.29 -12.23
C LEU A 29 -2.90 15.53 -13.02
N PHE A 30 -2.63 16.65 -12.35
CA PHE A 30 -2.12 17.87 -12.98
C PHE A 30 -0.59 17.93 -13.07
N VAL A 31 0.14 16.99 -12.46
CA VAL A 31 1.61 16.93 -12.54
C VAL A 31 2.05 15.89 -13.58
N GLN A 32 1.68 14.62 -13.39
CA GLN A 32 2.00 13.57 -14.35
C GLN A 32 0.93 12.46 -14.29
N PRO A 33 -0.21 12.62 -14.99
CA PRO A 33 -1.33 11.67 -14.92
C PRO A 33 -0.96 10.26 -15.38
N ALA A 34 0.03 10.12 -16.27
CA ALA A 34 0.56 8.82 -16.68
C ALA A 34 1.05 7.96 -15.50
N ALA A 35 1.63 8.57 -14.45
CA ALA A 35 2.07 7.84 -13.27
C ALA A 35 0.89 7.13 -12.56
N TYR A 36 -0.23 7.84 -12.39
CA TYR A 36 -1.45 7.29 -11.80
C TYR A 36 -2.02 6.15 -12.67
N PHE A 37 -2.12 6.33 -13.99
CA PHE A 37 -2.66 5.29 -14.87
C PHE A 37 -1.74 4.06 -14.96
N CYS A 38 -0.42 4.23 -14.95
CA CYS A 38 0.54 3.13 -14.94
C CYS A 38 0.38 2.27 -13.69
N ILE A 39 0.33 2.87 -12.50
CA ILE A 39 0.15 2.11 -11.26
C ILE A 39 -1.23 1.47 -11.20
N TYR A 40 -2.29 2.18 -11.63
CA TYR A 40 -3.64 1.66 -11.68
C TYR A 40 -3.76 0.42 -12.56
N LYS A 41 -3.19 0.46 -13.77
CA LYS A 41 -3.14 -0.70 -14.67
C LYS A 41 -2.50 -1.91 -13.98
N LYS A 42 -1.33 -1.71 -13.34
CA LYS A 42 -0.60 -2.79 -12.66
C LYS A 42 -1.35 -3.35 -11.46
N VAL A 43 -2.02 -2.51 -10.67
CA VAL A 43 -2.88 -2.95 -9.57
C VAL A 43 -4.07 -3.76 -10.09
N ARG A 44 -4.72 -3.32 -11.18
CA ARG A 44 -5.81 -4.08 -11.80
C ARG A 44 -5.36 -5.42 -12.36
N GLU A 45 -4.21 -5.46 -13.04
CA GLU A 45 -3.61 -6.71 -13.53
C GLU A 45 -3.38 -7.70 -12.37
N ARG A 46 -2.80 -7.24 -11.24
CA ARG A 46 -2.61 -8.06 -10.04
C ARG A 46 -3.91 -8.55 -9.43
N ALA A 47 -4.96 -7.72 -9.42
CA ALA A 47 -6.25 -8.10 -8.86
C ALA A 47 -6.99 -9.15 -9.69
N LEU A 48 -6.67 -9.27 -10.98
CA LEU A 48 -7.27 -10.23 -11.90
C LEU A 48 -6.42 -11.49 -12.10
N ASP A 49 -5.14 -11.46 -11.73
CA ASP A 49 -4.23 -12.59 -11.85
C ASP A 49 -4.42 -13.57 -10.68
N SER A 50 -4.78 -14.82 -10.99
CA SER A 50 -4.97 -15.89 -10.01
C SER A 50 -3.65 -16.49 -9.50
N ASN A 51 -2.51 -16.16 -10.13
CA ASN A 51 -1.18 -16.68 -9.80
C ASN A 51 -0.35 -15.68 -8.96
N TRP A 52 -0.99 -14.69 -8.36
CA TRP A 52 -0.29 -13.68 -7.57
C TRP A 52 -0.15 -14.10 -6.10
N THR A 53 1.10 -14.25 -5.63
CA THR A 53 1.43 -14.63 -4.25
C THR A 53 1.53 -13.40 -3.33
N PHE A 54 0.46 -12.60 -3.25
CA PHE A 54 0.38 -11.57 -2.21
C PHE A 54 0.12 -12.22 -0.86
N ASP A 55 1.04 -12.03 0.10
CA ASP A 55 0.78 -12.34 1.50
C ASP A 55 0.20 -11.11 2.18
N ASP A 56 -1.11 -11.11 2.38
CA ASP A 56 -1.85 -10.05 3.06
C ASP A 56 -1.92 -10.25 4.59
N LYS A 57 -1.35 -11.33 5.14
CA LYS A 57 -1.42 -11.63 6.58
C LYS A 57 -0.86 -10.49 7.43
N MET A 58 0.25 -9.89 7.00
CA MET A 58 0.85 -8.74 7.68
C MET A 58 -0.12 -7.55 7.78
N TYR A 59 -1.03 -7.41 6.82
CA TYR A 59 -2.10 -6.41 6.84
C TYR A 59 -3.27 -6.84 7.69
N GLY A 60 -3.69 -8.10 7.58
CA GLY A 60 -4.70 -8.69 8.45
C GLY A 60 -4.34 -8.58 9.94
N ASP A 61 -3.04 -8.56 10.26
CA ASP A 61 -2.51 -8.43 11.61
C ASP A 61 -2.35 -6.99 12.11
N LEU A 62 -2.70 -5.99 11.30
CA LEU A 62 -2.74 -4.60 11.78
C LEU A 62 -3.87 -4.39 12.78
N PRO A 63 -3.73 -3.46 13.75
CA PRO A 63 -4.72 -3.24 14.79
C PRO A 63 -6.15 -3.02 14.25
N GLY A 64 -6.30 -2.24 13.17
CA GLY A 64 -7.61 -1.95 12.58
C GLY A 64 -8.36 -3.20 12.11
N PRO A 65 -7.82 -3.98 11.16
CA PRO A 65 -8.43 -5.24 10.72
C PRO A 65 -8.68 -6.25 11.86
N ARG A 66 -7.78 -6.33 12.86
CA ARG A 66 -7.99 -7.18 14.05
C ARG A 66 -9.19 -6.73 14.87
N MET A 67 -9.34 -5.43 15.13
CA MET A 67 -10.52 -4.87 15.81
C MET A 67 -11.82 -5.23 15.08
N THR A 68 -11.84 -5.18 13.74
CA THR A 68 -13.04 -5.55 12.97
C THR A 68 -13.42 -7.03 13.09
N ARG A 69 -12.47 -7.90 13.48
CA ARG A 69 -12.70 -9.32 13.77
C ARG A 69 -13.00 -9.59 15.25
N GLY A 70 -13.10 -8.54 16.09
CA GLY A 70 -13.32 -8.67 17.53
C GLY A 70 -12.09 -9.10 18.33
N GLU A 71 -10.89 -9.03 17.74
CA GLU A 71 -9.65 -9.37 18.42
C GLU A 71 -9.15 -8.20 19.28
N SER A 72 -8.60 -8.50 20.47
CA SER A 72 -8.05 -7.49 21.38
C SER A 72 -6.77 -6.88 20.82
N VAL A 73 -6.73 -5.54 20.79
CA VAL A 73 -5.56 -4.76 20.35
C VAL A 73 -4.51 -4.71 21.45
N GLN A 74 -4.93 -4.69 22.71
CA GLN A 74 -4.04 -4.64 23.86
C GLN A 74 -3.13 -5.87 23.88
N GLU A 75 -3.71 -7.05 23.70
CA GLU A 75 -2.97 -8.34 23.64
C GLU A 75 -1.93 -8.36 22.51
N TRP A 76 -2.17 -7.65 21.41
CA TRP A 76 -1.22 -7.55 20.30
C TRP A 76 -0.02 -6.68 20.65
N PHE A 77 -0.23 -5.53 21.30
CA PHE A 77 0.86 -4.68 21.77
C PHE A 77 1.71 -5.40 22.83
N ASP A 78 1.05 -6.09 23.77
CA ASP A 78 1.73 -6.83 24.83
C ASP A 78 2.60 -7.97 24.26
N LYS A 79 2.10 -8.70 23.25
CA LYS A 79 2.86 -9.74 22.52
C LYS A 79 4.04 -9.21 21.71
N LYS A 80 4.00 -7.96 21.25
CA LYS A 80 5.08 -7.35 20.46
C LYS A 80 6.14 -6.65 21.32
N ALA A 81 5.84 -6.41 22.59
CA ALA A 81 6.75 -5.80 23.56
C ALA A 81 7.63 -6.82 24.31
N SER A 82 7.35 -8.13 24.18
CA SER A 82 8.20 -9.25 24.67
C SER A 82 9.04 -9.84 23.55
#